data_AF-A0A6I7QJA0-F1
#
_entry.id   AF-A0A6I7QJA0-F1
#
_cell.length_a   1.000
_cell.length_b   1.000
_cell.length_c   1.000
_cell.angle_alpha   90.00
_cell.angle_beta   90.00
_cell.angle_gamma   90.00
#
_symmetry.space_group_name_H-M   'P 1'
#
loop_
_entity.id
_entity.type
_entity.pdbx_description
1 polymer ?
#
loop_
_entity_poly.entity_id
_entity_poly.type
_entity_poly.pdbx_seq_one_letter_code
_entity_poly.pdbx_strand_id
1 'polypeptide(L)'
;MTVTMLLNLQMFLMEYMVNPPFIILSEFTTHDPYGFIMAMLGMGIVFTILILIYLVFSNTPKLFTPAFRQKTKTLFKKKRAEDVQAAKLTSEPEPGPDLTGEINAAIAAAVHLYRSELHDFEDTVITMKKVSRIYSPWSSKIYGLRNLNRP
;
A
#
# COMPACT_ATOMS: atom_id res chain seq x y z
N MET A 1 13.51 23.17 24.80
CA MET A 1 13.01 21.85 24.37
C MET A 1 12.13 21.19 25.43
N THR A 2 12.52 21.22 26.71
CA THR A 2 11.75 20.61 27.82
C THR A 2 10.41 21.29 28.12
N VAL A 3 10.35 22.62 28.10
CA VAL A 3 9.11 23.39 28.39
C VAL A 3 8.03 23.18 27.33
N THR A 4 8.40 23.19 26.05
CA THR A 4 7.47 22.94 24.94
C THR A 4 6.92 21.51 24.98
N MET A 5 7.75 20.54 25.37
CA MET A 5 7.32 19.15 25.53
C MET A 5 6.35 18.98 26.70
N LEU A 6 6.57 19.70 27.80
CA LEU A 6 5.68 19.72 28.96
C LEU A 6 4.33 20.36 28.62
N LEU A 7 4.32 21.45 27.85
CA LEU A 7 3.09 22.12 27.40
C LEU A 7 2.27 21.25 26.45
N ASN A 8 2.92 20.57 25.50
CA ASN A 8 2.24 19.63 24.61
C ASN A 8 1.66 18.43 25.37
N LEU A 9 2.38 17.92 26.37
CA LEU A 9 1.90 16.83 27.22
C LEU A 9 0.70 17.28 28.06
N GLN A 10 0.74 18.49 28.62
CA GLN A 10 -0.38 19.03 29.39
C GLN A 10 -1.59 19.35 28.51
N MET A 11 -1.39 19.84 27.29
CA MET A 11 -2.46 20.06 26.32
C MET A 11 -3.12 18.74 25.89
N PHE A 12 -2.33 17.71 25.61
CA PHE A 12 -2.84 16.37 25.32
C PHE A 12 -3.61 15.76 26.49
N LEU A 13 -3.13 15.93 27.73
CA LEU A 13 -3.83 15.45 28.92
C LEU A 13 -5.14 16.20 29.17
N MET A 14 -5.18 17.51 28.93
CA MET A 14 -6.41 18.31 29.01
C MET A 14 -7.43 17.87 27.95
N GLU A 15 -6.98 17.57 26.73
CA GLU A 15 -7.83 17.07 25.66
C GLU A 15 -8.38 15.66 25.97
N TYR A 16 -7.56 14.77 26.52
CA TYR A 16 -7.98 13.43 26.94
C TYR A 16 -8.93 13.46 28.17
N MET A 17 -8.79 14.43 29.07
CA MET A 17 -9.74 14.64 30.17
C MET A 17 -11.07 15.24 29.71
N VAL A 18 -11.07 16.09 28.67
CA VAL A 18 -12.28 16.69 28.12
C VAL A 18 -13.03 15.73 27.20
N ASN A 19 -12.32 14.85 26.48
CA ASN A 19 -12.91 13.90 25.53
C ASN A 19 -12.30 12.50 25.68
N PRO A 20 -12.54 11.82 26.81
CA PRO A 20 -12.00 10.48 27.02
C PRO A 20 -12.65 9.49 26.03
N PRO A 21 -11.89 8.54 25.48
CA PRO A 21 -12.40 7.56 24.52
C PRO A 21 -13.53 6.69 25.12
N PHE A 22 -13.60 6.57 26.44
CA PHE A 22 -14.68 5.87 27.14
C PHE A 22 -16.03 6.59 27.05
N ILE A 23 -16.07 7.94 27.05
CA ILE A 23 -17.33 8.70 26.95
C ILE A 23 -17.99 8.46 25.59
N ILE A 24 -17.17 8.41 24.53
CA ILE A 24 -17.64 8.13 23.18
C ILE A 24 -18.29 6.74 23.13
N LEU A 25 -17.67 5.73 23.74
CA LEU A 25 -18.21 4.36 23.78
C LEU A 25 -19.50 4.25 24.63
N SER A 26 -19.58 4.96 25.76
CA SER A 26 -20.81 4.97 26.57
C SER A 26 -21.96 5.68 25.86
N GLU A 27 -21.67 6.77 25.14
CA GLU A 27 -22.66 7.49 24.35
C GLU A 27 -23.19 6.61 23.22
N PHE A 28 -22.29 5.91 22.50
CA PHE A 28 -22.70 4.95 21.46
C PHE A 28 -23.51 3.77 22.01
N THR A 29 -23.19 3.28 23.21
CA THR A 29 -23.96 2.21 23.87
C THR A 29 -25.36 2.69 24.27
N THR A 30 -25.51 3.99 24.55
CA THR A 30 -26.81 4.59 24.91
C THR A 30 -27.70 4.75 23.68
N HIS A 31 -27.15 5.16 22.53
CA HIS A 31 -27.92 5.36 21.29
C HIS A 31 -28.12 4.07 20.47
N ASP A 32 -27.23 3.09 20.58
CA ASP A 32 -27.34 1.79 19.90
C ASP A 32 -26.97 0.62 20.84
N PRO A 33 -27.90 0.19 21.71
CA PRO A 33 -27.66 -0.86 22.70
C PRO A 33 -27.44 -2.25 22.09
N TYR A 34 -27.88 -2.46 20.84
CA TYR A 34 -27.69 -3.73 20.12
C TYR A 34 -26.43 -3.73 19.25
N GLY A 35 -25.78 -2.57 19.08
CA GLY A 35 -24.54 -2.41 18.29
C GLY A 35 -24.72 -2.65 16.79
N PHE A 36 -25.95 -2.52 16.29
CA PHE A 36 -26.25 -2.78 14.87
C PHE A 36 -25.55 -1.78 13.94
N ILE A 37 -25.57 -0.50 14.30
CA ILE A 37 -24.95 0.60 13.55
C ILE A 37 -23.42 0.41 13.54
N MET A 38 -22.84 0.01 14.68
CA MET A 38 -21.40 -0.27 14.77
C MET A 38 -20.98 -1.44 13.88
N ALA A 39 -21.73 -2.54 13.88
CA ALA A 39 -21.48 -3.67 13.00
C ALA A 39 -21.62 -3.28 11.53
N MET A 40 -22.65 -2.50 11.17
CA MET A 40 -22.89 -2.10 9.81
C MET A 40 -21.81 -1.14 9.27
N LEU A 41 -21.33 -0.20 10.09
CA LEU A 41 -20.22 0.69 9.74
C LEU A 41 -18.92 -0.09 9.54
N GLY A 42 -18.58 -0.99 10.47
CA GLY A 42 -17.39 -1.84 10.35
C GLY A 42 -17.42 -2.69 9.08
N MET A 43 -18.53 -3.38 8.83
CA MET A 43 -18.68 -4.21 7.63
C MET A 43 -18.71 -3.36 6.34
N GLY A 44 -19.38 -2.21 6.37
CA GLY A 44 -19.49 -1.30 5.23
C GLY A 44 -18.14 -0.74 4.77
N ILE A 45 -17.29 -0.31 5.72
CA ILE A 45 -15.94 0.20 5.43
C ILE A 45 -15.07 -0.88 4.80
N VAL A 46 -15.09 -2.10 5.35
CA VAL A 46 -14.31 -3.23 4.80
C VAL A 46 -14.74 -3.52 3.36
N PHE A 47 -16.05 -3.61 3.11
CA PHE A 47 -16.55 -3.83 1.75
C PHE A 47 -16.19 -2.69 0.78
N THR A 48 -16.27 -1.43 1.21
CA THR A 48 -15.90 -0.29 0.35
C THR A 48 -14.42 -0.32 0.00
N ILE A 49 -13.54 -0.66 0.94
CA ILE A 49 -12.10 -0.82 0.68
C ILE A 49 -11.86 -1.93 -0.34
N LEU A 50 -12.50 -3.10 -0.17
CA LEU A 50 -12.37 -4.22 -1.11
C LEU A 50 -12.84 -3.83 -2.53
N ILE A 51 -13.97 -3.15 -2.65
CA ILE A 51 -14.51 -2.67 -3.93
C ILE A 51 -13.56 -1.66 -4.58
N LEU A 52 -13.03 -0.72 -3.80
CA LEU A 52 -12.10 0.29 -4.30
C LEU A 52 -10.81 -0.36 -4.84
N ILE A 53 -10.24 -1.30 -4.09
CA ILE A 53 -9.07 -2.06 -4.51
C ILE A 53 -9.36 -2.88 -5.77
N TYR A 54 -10.51 -3.56 -5.82
CA TYR A 54 -10.95 -4.28 -7.02
C TYR A 54 -11.08 -3.35 -8.23
N LEU A 55 -11.65 -2.16 -8.06
CA LEU A 55 -11.83 -1.18 -9.14
C LEU A 55 -10.50 -0.67 -9.66
N VAL A 56 -9.53 -0.41 -8.77
CA VAL A 56 -8.16 -0.03 -9.17
C VAL A 56 -7.54 -1.14 -10.02
N PHE A 57 -7.51 -2.37 -9.50
CA PHE A 57 -6.92 -3.50 -10.21
C PHE A 57 -7.68 -3.91 -11.48
N SER A 58 -8.99 -3.67 -11.56
CA SER A 58 -9.81 -3.94 -12.74
C SER A 58 -9.61 -2.89 -13.84
N ASN A 59 -9.27 -1.65 -13.47
CA ASN A 59 -8.92 -0.60 -14.43
C ASN A 59 -7.48 -0.69 -14.92
N THR A 60 -6.54 -1.17 -14.10
CA THR A 60 -5.15 -1.40 -14.48
C THR A 60 -4.98 -2.17 -15.81
N PRO A 61 -5.61 -3.34 -16.07
CA PRO A 61 -5.43 -4.08 -17.32
C PRO A 61 -5.98 -3.35 -18.55
N LYS A 62 -6.97 -2.46 -18.39
CA LYS A 62 -7.51 -1.63 -19.49
C LYS A 62 -6.55 -0.50 -19.88
N LEU A 63 -5.73 -0.01 -18.96
CA LEU A 63 -4.70 1.00 -19.23
C LEU A 63 -3.48 0.42 -19.96
N PHE A 64 -3.20 -0.88 -19.81
CA PHE A 64 -2.10 -1.58 -20.46
C PHE A 64 -2.43 -2.10 -21.88
N THR A 65 -3.68 -2.02 -22.32
CA THR A 65 -4.03 -2.35 -23.70
C THR A 65 -3.72 -1.15 -24.62
N PRO A 66 -2.96 -1.30 -25.72
CA PRO A 66 -2.59 -0.18 -26.62
C PRO A 66 -3.81 0.54 -27.24
N ALA A 67 -4.98 -0.08 -27.23
CA ALA A 67 -6.25 0.51 -27.67
C ALA A 67 -6.76 1.65 -26.76
N PHE A 68 -6.46 1.64 -25.46
CA PHE A 68 -6.88 2.71 -24.55
C PHE A 68 -6.05 3.99 -24.75
N ARG A 69 -4.78 3.88 -25.19
CA ARG A 69 -3.95 5.04 -25.57
C ARG A 69 -4.53 5.82 -26.76
N GLN A 70 -5.17 5.13 -27.72
CA GLN A 70 -5.84 5.79 -28.83
C GLN A 70 -7.17 6.44 -28.40
N LYS A 71 -8.00 5.76 -27.60
CA LYS A 71 -9.27 6.33 -27.12
C LYS A 71 -9.06 7.51 -26.17
N THR A 72 -8.04 7.46 -25.31
CA THR A 72 -7.67 8.59 -24.45
C THR A 72 -7.17 9.78 -25.25
N LYS A 73 -6.32 9.61 -26.28
CA LYS A 73 -5.95 10.73 -27.17
C LYS A 73 -7.17 11.41 -27.80
N THR A 74 -8.20 10.65 -28.19
CA THR A 74 -9.44 11.23 -28.75
C THR A 74 -10.34 11.89 -27.70
N LEU A 75 -10.41 11.34 -26.48
CA LEU A 75 -11.22 11.92 -25.40
C LEU A 75 -10.54 13.13 -24.74
N PHE A 76 -9.21 13.11 -24.56
CA PHE A 76 -8.45 14.27 -24.08
C PHE A 76 -8.44 15.43 -25.09
N LYS A 77 -8.51 15.14 -26.40
CA LYS A 77 -8.69 16.20 -27.41
C LYS A 77 -10.09 16.83 -27.37
N LYS A 78 -11.12 16.08 -26.96
CA LYS A 78 -12.49 16.58 -26.81
C LYS A 78 -12.72 17.27 -25.46
N LYS A 79 -12.17 16.73 -24.36
CA LYS A 79 -12.22 17.34 -23.02
C LYS A 79 -11.40 18.62 -22.89
N ARG A 80 -10.29 18.77 -23.63
CA ARG A 80 -9.52 20.04 -23.65
C ARG A 80 -10.32 21.21 -24.26
N ALA A 81 -11.45 20.98 -24.92
CA ALA A 81 -12.35 22.05 -25.36
C ALA A 81 -13.36 22.46 -24.27
N GLU A 82 -13.72 21.56 -23.35
CA GLU A 82 -14.71 21.81 -22.29
C GLU A 82 -14.05 22.18 -20.94
N ASP A 83 -12.89 21.61 -20.60
CA ASP A 83 -12.21 21.83 -19.32
C ASP A 83 -11.33 23.12 -19.28
N VAL A 84 -11.12 23.81 -20.41
CA VAL A 84 -10.35 25.08 -20.47
C VAL A 84 -11.08 26.25 -19.80
N GLN A 85 -12.40 26.18 -19.60
CA GLN A 85 -13.14 27.22 -18.87
C GLN A 85 -13.12 27.04 -17.34
N ALA A 86 -12.88 25.83 -16.81
CA ALA A 86 -12.96 25.57 -15.37
C ALA A 86 -11.61 25.46 -14.64
N ALA A 87 -10.51 25.14 -15.36
CA ALA A 87 -9.20 24.86 -14.74
C ALA A 87 -8.22 26.04 -14.76
N LYS A 88 -8.67 27.28 -15.00
CA LYS A 88 -7.78 28.46 -15.11
C LYS A 88 -7.30 29.05 -13.76
N LEU A 89 -7.46 28.33 -12.64
CA LEU A 89 -7.28 28.93 -11.30
C LEU A 89 -6.25 28.29 -10.38
N THR A 90 -5.61 27.16 -10.66
CA THR A 90 -4.53 26.70 -9.76
C THR A 90 -3.54 25.77 -10.44
N SER A 91 -2.28 26.21 -10.44
CA SER A 91 -1.05 25.44 -10.71
C SER A 91 -0.94 24.79 -12.09
N GLU A 92 -0.35 25.54 -13.03
CA GLU A 92 0.44 24.98 -14.13
C GLU A 92 1.51 24.00 -13.61
N PRO A 93 1.63 22.79 -14.17
CA PRO A 93 2.91 22.15 -14.35
C PRO A 93 3.39 22.52 -15.76
N GLU A 94 4.44 23.34 -15.82
CA GLU A 94 5.27 23.58 -17.00
C GLU A 94 5.37 22.31 -17.87
N PRO A 95 5.09 22.38 -19.18
CA PRO A 95 5.40 21.29 -20.09
C PRO A 95 6.93 21.20 -20.18
N GLY A 96 7.53 20.38 -19.31
CA GLY A 96 8.93 20.00 -19.40
C GLY A 96 9.24 19.48 -20.80
N PRO A 97 10.49 19.65 -21.27
CA PRO A 97 10.87 19.41 -22.66
C PRO A 97 10.40 18.02 -23.10
N ASP A 98 9.78 17.93 -24.28
CA ASP A 98 9.27 16.70 -24.87
C ASP A 98 10.39 15.65 -24.97
N LEU A 99 10.60 14.88 -23.90
CA LEU A 99 11.55 13.76 -23.87
C LEU A 99 10.98 12.67 -24.78
N THR A 100 11.39 12.73 -26.03
CA THR A 100 11.03 11.79 -27.09
C THR A 100 11.32 10.36 -26.65
N GLY A 101 10.44 9.42 -27.02
CA GLY A 101 10.52 8.02 -26.59
C GLY A 101 11.86 7.33 -26.88
N GLU A 102 12.59 7.82 -27.89
CA GLU A 102 13.96 7.38 -28.23
C GLU A 102 14.96 7.70 -27.13
N ILE A 103 14.89 8.89 -26.53
CA ILE A 103 15.76 9.32 -25.43
C ILE A 103 15.49 8.46 -24.20
N ASN A 104 14.23 8.20 -23.89
CA ASN A 104 13.85 7.33 -22.77
C ASN A 104 14.28 5.88 -23.00
N ALA A 105 14.21 5.38 -24.23
CA ALA A 105 14.70 4.05 -24.59
C ALA A 105 16.22 3.96 -24.47
N ALA A 106 16.96 4.99 -24.92
CA ALA A 106 18.41 5.06 -24.78
C ALA A 106 18.85 5.11 -23.30
N ILE A 107 18.16 5.90 -22.47
CA ILE A 107 18.42 5.95 -21.01
C ILE A 107 18.12 4.59 -20.37
N ALA A 108 16.98 3.97 -20.70
CA ALA A 108 16.64 2.65 -20.17
C ALA A 108 17.65 1.57 -20.58
N ALA A 109 18.14 1.61 -21.83
CA ALA A 109 19.18 0.71 -22.32
C ALA A 109 20.52 0.93 -21.60
N ALA A 110 20.92 2.19 -21.39
CA ALA A 110 22.13 2.53 -20.65
C ALA A 110 22.09 2.03 -19.20
N VAL A 111 20.96 2.22 -18.50
CA VAL A 111 20.76 1.72 -17.13
C VAL A 111 20.74 0.19 -17.08
N HIS A 112 20.12 -0.47 -18.06
CA HIS A 112 20.09 -1.93 -18.14
C HIS A 112 21.50 -2.52 -18.32
N LEU A 113 22.29 -1.97 -19.23
CA LEU A 113 23.67 -2.41 -19.48
C LEU A 113 24.54 -2.19 -18.24
N TYR A 114 24.47 -1.01 -17.62
CA TYR A 114 25.21 -0.72 -16.39
C TYR A 114 24.88 -1.70 -15.25
N ARG A 115 23.61 -2.06 -15.07
CA ARG A 115 23.23 -3.06 -14.06
C ARG A 115 23.67 -4.48 -14.42
N SER A 116 23.65 -4.83 -15.71
CA SER A 116 24.09 -6.16 -16.14
C SER A 116 25.58 -6.40 -15.91
N GLU A 117 26.40 -5.34 -15.94
CA GLU A 117 27.84 -5.40 -15.63
C GLU A 117 28.13 -5.49 -14.11
N LEU A 118 27.18 -5.10 -13.26
CA LEU A 118 27.32 -5.11 -11.80
C LEU A 118 26.93 -6.44 -11.14
N HIS A 119 26.30 -7.35 -11.88
CA HIS A 119 25.99 -8.68 -11.36
C HIS A 119 27.23 -9.57 -11.52
N ASP A 120 27.83 -9.98 -10.41
CA ASP A 120 28.86 -11.03 -10.43
C ASP A 120 28.23 -12.30 -11.02
N PHE A 121 28.86 -12.83 -12.08
CA PHE A 121 28.48 -14.12 -12.66
C PHE A 121 28.77 -15.20 -11.62
N GLU A 122 27.75 -15.63 -10.88
CA GLU A 122 27.90 -16.70 -9.90
C GLU A 122 28.21 -18.03 -10.62
N ASP A 123 29.39 -18.58 -10.39
CA ASP A 123 29.73 -19.94 -10.79
C ASP A 123 28.73 -20.91 -10.13
N THR A 124 27.92 -21.59 -10.95
CA THR A 124 26.84 -22.49 -10.48
C THR A 124 27.38 -23.82 -9.95
N VAL A 125 28.48 -23.80 -9.19
CA VAL A 125 29.05 -24.96 -8.51
C VAL A 125 28.87 -24.78 -7.00
N ILE A 126 27.69 -25.17 -6.52
CA ILE A 126 27.36 -25.15 -5.09
C ILE A 126 28.25 -26.18 -4.37
N THR A 127 29.32 -25.75 -3.71
CA THR A 127 30.23 -26.56 -2.88
C THR A 127 29.69 -26.82 -1.46
N MET A 128 28.37 -26.88 -1.30
CA MET A 128 27.75 -27.22 -0.03
C MET A 128 27.99 -28.70 0.29
N LYS A 129 28.84 -29.00 1.28
CA LYS A 129 28.97 -30.36 1.83
C LYS A 129 27.61 -30.79 2.40
N LYS A 130 26.93 -31.70 1.69
CA LYS A 130 25.68 -32.32 2.14
C LYS A 130 25.94 -33.11 3.43
N VAL A 131 25.72 -32.49 4.59
CA VAL A 131 25.62 -33.24 5.85
C VAL A 131 24.33 -34.04 5.77
N SER A 132 24.41 -35.37 5.68
CA SER A 132 23.27 -36.27 5.58
C SER A 132 22.50 -36.34 6.91
N ARG A 133 21.81 -35.26 7.27
CA ARG A 133 20.81 -35.31 8.35
C ARG A 133 19.46 -35.66 7.70
N ILE A 134 18.88 -36.81 8.07
CA ILE A 134 17.59 -37.33 7.57
C ILE A 134 16.39 -36.53 8.12
N TYR A 135 16.63 -35.43 8.85
CA TYR A 135 15.59 -34.63 9.45
C TYR A 135 15.77 -33.14 9.14
N SER A 136 14.65 -32.44 9.00
CA SER A 136 14.59 -30.99 8.87
C SER A 136 14.80 -30.33 10.24
N PRO A 137 15.59 -29.26 10.35
CA PRO A 137 15.88 -28.58 11.61
C PRO A 137 14.67 -27.84 12.21
N TRP A 138 13.57 -27.70 11.47
CA TRP A 138 12.44 -26.85 11.88
C TRP A 138 11.27 -27.59 12.55
N SER A 139 11.25 -28.92 12.54
CA SER A 139 10.25 -29.69 13.30
C SER A 139 10.75 -31.10 13.59
N SER A 140 11.24 -31.32 14.82
CA SER A 140 11.56 -32.67 15.31
C SER A 140 10.45 -33.12 16.25
N LYS A 141 9.37 -33.69 15.69
CA LYS A 141 8.20 -34.23 16.42
C LYS A 141 8.53 -35.31 17.46
N ILE A 142 9.78 -35.78 17.46
CA ILE A 142 10.33 -36.79 18.37
C ILE A 142 10.42 -36.35 19.85
N TYR A 143 10.38 -35.04 20.15
CA TYR A 143 10.45 -34.56 21.54
C TYR A 143 9.09 -34.30 22.20
N GLY A 144 7.97 -34.37 21.46
CA GLY A 144 6.65 -33.92 21.94
C GLY A 144 5.75 -34.99 22.57
N LEU A 145 6.10 -36.28 22.53
CA LEU A 145 5.16 -37.37 22.87
C LEU A 145 5.39 -38.01 24.25
N ARG A 146 6.14 -37.37 25.16
CA ARG A 146 6.39 -37.93 26.50
C ARG A 146 6.07 -36.96 27.62
N ASN A 147 4.81 -36.57 27.75
CA ASN A 147 4.27 -36.05 29.02
C ASN A 147 2.78 -36.41 29.21
N LEU A 148 2.41 -37.66 28.97
CA LEU A 148 1.12 -38.18 29.41
C LEU A 148 1.24 -38.58 30.89
N ASN A 149 0.72 -37.67 31.72
CA ASN A 149 0.43 -37.81 33.15
C ASN A 149 -0.03 -39.25 33.50
N ARG A 150 0.65 -39.91 34.45
CA ARG A 150 0.17 -41.15 35.07
C ARG A 150 -0.55 -40.78 36.39
N PRO A 151 -1.63 -41.50 36.76
CA PRO A 151 -2.52 -41.14 37.87
C PRO A 151 -1.81 -41.13 39.22
#